data_AF-A0A7X8APL4-F1
#
_entry.id   AF-A0A7X8APL4-F1
#
_cell.length_a   1.000
_cell.length_b   1.000
_cell.length_c   1.000
_cell.angle_alpha   90.00
_cell.angle_beta   90.00
_cell.angle_gamma   90.00
#
_symmetry.space_group_name_H-M   'P 1'
#
loop_
_entity.id
_entity.type
_entity.pdbx_description
1 polymer ?
#
loop_
_entity_poly.entity_id
_entity_poly.type
_entity_poly.pdbx_seq_one_letter_code
_entity_poly.pdbx_strand_id
1 'polypeptide(L)'
;MNNEMPETTTTDNTLHTAQEAAQDAHEAEVQIDAPTDHAQDAHEAPDKAGREAARYRRQLRDAEAERDALRAERDALRRAAVAAVIKAERRQATPALLDAAGVDFASLLDDQGGVDPAKVLAAVEDAGKQLGVGTRLPYAPSAAGQGNVGRPIGGGERPPTFADAFKPRR
;
A
#
# COMPACT_ATOMS: atom_id res chain seq x y z
N MET A 1 -6.82 -9.65 -67.17
CA MET A 1 -8.15 -10.17 -66.83
C MET A 1 -8.70 -9.34 -65.68
N ASN A 2 -9.69 -8.50 -65.97
CA ASN A 2 -10.50 -7.79 -64.98
C ASN A 2 -11.64 -8.71 -64.53
N ASN A 3 -12.00 -8.66 -63.25
CA ASN A 3 -13.31 -9.04 -62.72
C ASN A 3 -13.42 -8.34 -61.34
N GLU A 4 -13.90 -7.10 -61.31
CA GLU A 4 -15.30 -6.71 -61.06
C GLU A 4 -15.76 -6.97 -59.61
N MET A 5 -15.77 -5.87 -58.84
CA MET A 5 -16.71 -5.63 -57.75
C MET A 5 -18.15 -5.56 -58.30
N PRO A 6 -19.15 -5.79 -57.44
CA PRO A 6 -20.05 -4.67 -57.18
C PRO A 6 -20.36 -4.42 -55.69
N GLU A 7 -20.56 -3.13 -55.42
CA GLU A 7 -21.10 -2.50 -54.20
C GLU A 7 -22.56 -2.93 -53.92
N THR A 8 -23.17 -2.83 -52.74
CA THR A 8 -23.59 -1.61 -52.00
C THR A 8 -24.45 -2.03 -50.79
N THR A 9 -24.69 -1.07 -49.87
CA THR A 9 -25.81 -0.91 -48.90
C THR A 9 -25.29 -0.94 -47.45
N THR A 10 -24.96 0.19 -46.80
CA THR A 10 -25.80 1.35 -46.39
C THR A 10 -27.06 0.93 -45.63
N THR A 11 -26.98 0.93 -44.29
CA THR A 11 -28.08 1.45 -43.45
C THR A 11 -27.48 2.20 -42.26
N ASP A 12 -27.62 3.50 -42.37
CA ASP A 12 -27.41 4.54 -41.36
C ASP A 12 -28.56 4.53 -40.33
N ASN A 13 -28.32 5.16 -39.18
CA ASN A 13 -29.31 5.67 -38.23
C ASN A 13 -30.08 4.63 -37.39
N THR A 14 -30.10 4.73 -36.06
CA THR A 14 -31.04 5.65 -35.41
C THR A 14 -30.59 5.95 -33.97
N LEU A 15 -30.16 7.19 -33.74
CA LEU A 15 -30.37 7.86 -32.46
C LEU A 15 -31.88 8.04 -32.25
N HIS A 16 -32.41 7.55 -31.13
CA HIS A 16 -33.71 8.00 -30.63
C HIS A 16 -33.60 8.37 -29.15
N THR A 17 -33.58 9.68 -28.98
CA THR A 17 -33.93 10.45 -27.79
C THR A 17 -35.23 9.95 -27.16
N ALA A 18 -35.21 9.74 -25.84
CA ALA A 18 -36.36 9.92 -24.97
C ALA A 18 -35.85 10.56 -23.66
N GLN A 19 -35.99 11.88 -23.64
CA GLN A 19 -35.80 12.77 -22.51
C GLN A 19 -37.09 12.71 -21.64
N GLU A 20 -36.96 13.06 -20.35
CA GLU A 20 -38.05 13.50 -19.42
C GLU A 20 -38.77 12.36 -18.65
N ALA A 21 -38.89 12.30 -17.32
CA ALA A 21 -38.75 13.29 -16.25
C ALA A 21 -38.52 12.61 -14.89
N ALA A 22 -37.71 13.24 -14.02
CA ALA A 22 -37.91 13.33 -12.56
C ALA A 22 -36.82 14.25 -11.97
N GLN A 23 -37.16 15.53 -11.84
CA GLN A 23 -36.45 16.48 -10.99
C GLN A 23 -36.78 16.16 -9.53
N ASP A 24 -35.79 16.05 -8.64
CA ASP A 24 -35.88 16.64 -7.29
C ASP A 24 -34.50 16.78 -6.61
N ALA A 25 -34.26 18.00 -6.12
CA ALA A 25 -33.28 18.50 -5.14
C ALA A 25 -31.93 17.80 -4.90
N HIS A 26 -30.82 18.48 -5.26
CA HIS A 26 -30.10 19.33 -4.30
C HIS A 26 -28.93 20.08 -4.96
N GLU A 27 -29.00 21.41 -4.89
CA GLU A 27 -27.91 22.35 -5.14
C GLU A 27 -26.66 22.00 -4.31
N ALA A 28 -25.56 21.75 -5.01
CA ALA A 28 -24.24 22.13 -4.54
C ALA A 28 -23.63 22.99 -5.66
N GLU A 29 -23.75 24.31 -5.51
CA GLU A 29 -23.02 25.27 -6.34
C GLU A 29 -21.52 24.99 -6.23
N VAL A 30 -20.97 24.29 -7.23
CA VAL A 30 -19.54 24.29 -7.47
C VAL A 30 -19.23 25.60 -8.17
N GLN A 31 -18.82 26.60 -7.40
CA GLN A 31 -18.21 27.81 -7.91
C GLN A 31 -16.87 27.43 -8.56
N ILE A 32 -16.91 27.11 -9.85
CA ILE A 32 -15.71 27.00 -10.68
C ILE A 32 -15.28 28.43 -11.00
N ASP A 33 -14.33 28.95 -10.23
CA ASP A 33 -13.71 30.24 -10.47
C ASP A 33 -12.82 30.11 -11.73
N ALA A 34 -13.42 30.37 -12.89
CA ALA A 34 -12.72 30.42 -14.16
C ALA A 34 -11.87 31.70 -14.21
N PRO A 35 -10.56 31.63 -14.55
CA PRO A 35 -9.76 32.83 -14.70
C PRO A 35 -10.24 33.57 -15.96
N THR A 36 -10.88 34.70 -15.74
CA THR A 36 -11.27 35.61 -16.83
C THR A 36 -10.02 36.24 -17.44
N ASP A 37 -9.92 36.08 -18.76
CA ASP A 37 -8.96 36.69 -19.67
C ASP A 37 -8.99 38.22 -19.55
N HIS A 38 -7.83 38.83 -19.26
CA HIS A 38 -7.51 40.18 -19.69
C HIS A 38 -6.03 40.27 -20.07
N ALA A 39 -5.76 39.99 -21.34
CA ALA A 39 -4.65 40.62 -22.04
C ALA A 39 -4.78 42.16 -22.01
N GLN A 40 -3.63 42.83 -21.90
CA GLN A 40 -3.37 44.26 -22.12
C GLN A 40 -3.67 45.22 -20.96
N ASP A 41 -2.67 45.44 -20.10
CA ASP A 41 -2.18 46.81 -19.85
C ASP A 41 -0.75 46.80 -19.26
N ALA A 42 0.21 47.36 -20.00
CA ALA A 42 1.62 47.42 -19.63
C ALA A 42 1.93 48.58 -18.65
N HIS A 43 1.12 48.70 -17.60
CA HIS A 43 1.34 49.61 -16.48
C HIS A 43 1.12 48.86 -15.16
N GLU A 44 2.01 47.91 -14.90
CA GLU A 44 1.94 47.09 -13.70
C GLU A 44 2.49 47.85 -12.49
N ALA A 45 1.57 48.30 -11.62
CA ALA A 45 1.90 48.90 -10.35
C ALA A 45 2.73 47.93 -9.47
N PRO A 46 3.75 48.42 -8.74
CA PRO A 46 4.70 47.59 -7.98
C PRO A 46 4.04 46.65 -6.95
N ASP A 47 2.81 46.94 -6.52
CA ASP A 47 2.07 46.14 -5.54
C ASP A 47 1.54 44.80 -6.09
N LYS A 48 1.30 44.67 -7.40
CA LYS A 48 0.84 43.40 -8.00
C LYS A 48 1.98 42.38 -8.09
N ALA A 49 3.15 42.81 -8.53
CA ALA A 49 4.34 41.97 -8.61
C ALA A 49 4.76 41.39 -7.24
N GLY A 50 4.65 42.18 -6.16
CA GLY A 50 4.93 41.71 -4.80
C GLY A 50 3.94 40.63 -4.32
N ARG A 51 2.67 40.75 -4.70
CA ARG A 51 1.61 39.78 -4.35
C ARG A 51 1.81 38.45 -5.09
N GLU A 52 2.18 38.49 -6.35
CA GLU A 52 2.49 37.28 -7.13
C GLU A 52 3.75 36.59 -6.62
N ALA A 53 4.82 37.34 -6.37
CA ALA A 53 6.04 36.79 -5.78
C ALA A 53 5.78 36.13 -4.41
N ALA A 54 4.92 36.71 -3.57
CA ALA A 54 4.53 36.12 -2.30
C ALA A 54 3.72 34.82 -2.49
N ARG A 55 2.82 34.78 -3.48
CA ARG A 55 2.05 33.57 -3.83
C ARG A 55 2.95 32.43 -4.28
N TYR A 56 3.88 32.68 -5.20
CA TYR A 56 4.79 31.63 -5.69
C TYR A 56 5.72 31.11 -4.61
N ARG A 57 6.20 31.96 -3.68
CA ARG A 57 7.00 31.49 -2.53
C ARG A 57 6.20 30.57 -1.61
N ARG A 58 4.90 30.84 -1.43
CA ARG A 58 4.02 29.97 -0.66
C ARG A 58 3.83 28.63 -1.37
N GLN A 59 3.46 28.67 -2.65
CA GLN A 59 3.29 27.45 -3.46
C GLN A 59 4.55 26.58 -3.50
N LEU A 60 5.74 27.19 -3.58
CA LEU A 60 7.00 26.46 -3.53
C LEU A 60 7.18 25.71 -2.21
N ARG A 61 6.93 26.37 -1.07
CA ARG A 61 7.04 25.72 0.25
C ARG A 61 5.98 24.64 0.44
N ASP A 62 4.77 24.88 -0.02
CA ASP A 62 3.68 23.91 0.04
C ASP A 62 4.06 22.66 -0.77
N ALA A 63 4.58 22.82 -1.99
CA ALA A 63 5.06 21.72 -2.82
C ALA A 63 6.28 20.98 -2.22
N GLU A 64 7.22 21.71 -1.62
CA GLU A 64 8.35 21.10 -0.91
C GLU A 64 7.89 20.27 0.29
N ALA A 65 6.93 20.77 1.06
CA ALA A 65 6.33 20.06 2.18
C ALA A 65 5.57 18.80 1.72
N GLU A 66 4.78 18.90 0.65
CA GLU A 66 4.10 17.75 0.04
C GLU A 66 5.09 16.68 -0.42
N ARG A 67 6.16 17.09 -1.12
CA ARG A 67 7.20 16.17 -1.56
C ARG A 67 7.85 15.44 -0.40
N ASP A 68 8.15 16.16 0.69
CA ASP A 68 8.81 15.57 1.85
C ASP A 68 7.85 14.66 2.63
N ALA A 69 6.56 14.99 2.70
CA ALA A 69 5.52 14.12 3.24
C ALA A 69 5.38 12.82 2.44
N LEU A 70 5.30 12.91 1.11
CA LEU A 70 5.24 11.75 0.22
C LEU A 70 6.48 10.86 0.31
N ARG A 71 7.67 11.46 0.47
CA ARG A 71 8.91 10.71 0.71
C ARG A 71 8.84 9.92 2.02
N ALA A 72 8.39 10.56 3.10
CA ALA A 72 8.23 9.90 4.39
C ALA A 72 7.21 8.75 4.34
N GLU A 73 6.07 8.96 3.68
CA GLU A 73 5.05 7.92 3.50
C GLU A 73 5.57 6.73 2.68
N ARG A 74 6.23 7.02 1.55
CA ARG A 74 6.86 6.00 0.71
C ARG A 74 7.87 5.17 1.49
N ASP A 75 8.70 5.81 2.31
CA ASP A 75 9.73 5.12 3.09
C ASP A 75 9.10 4.25 4.20
N ALA A 76 8.01 4.71 4.81
CA ALA A 76 7.23 3.90 5.74
C ALA A 76 6.60 2.67 5.06
N LEU A 77 5.99 2.83 3.88
CA LEU A 77 5.42 1.74 3.09
C LEU A 77 6.48 0.71 2.68
N ARG A 78 7.66 1.16 2.25
CA ARG A 78 8.78 0.28 1.91
C ARG A 78 9.24 -0.55 3.11
N ARG A 79 9.40 0.08 4.28
CA ARG A 79 9.76 -0.64 5.51
C ARG A 79 8.70 -1.68 5.89
N ALA A 80 7.42 -1.33 5.75
CA ALA A 80 6.32 -2.27 6.00
C ALA A 80 6.33 -3.45 5.02
N ALA A 81 6.59 -3.21 3.73
CA ALA A 81 6.71 -4.25 2.71
C ALA A 81 7.89 -5.19 2.99
N VAL A 82 9.07 -4.65 3.35
CA VAL A 82 10.23 -5.46 3.76
C VAL A 82 9.92 -6.29 5.01
N ALA A 83 9.24 -5.72 6.00
CA ALA A 83 8.80 -6.46 7.18
C ALA A 83 7.86 -7.63 6.83
N ALA A 84 6.95 -7.41 5.87
CA ALA A 84 6.04 -8.45 5.39
C ALA A 84 6.80 -9.61 4.72
N VAL A 85 7.81 -9.30 3.88
CA VAL A 85 8.68 -10.31 3.25
C VAL A 85 9.45 -11.11 4.31
N ILE A 86 10.12 -10.43 5.25
CA ILE A 86 10.86 -11.07 6.34
C ILE A 86 9.98 -12.06 7.12
N LYS A 87 8.74 -11.65 7.41
CA LYS A 87 7.75 -12.48 8.10
C LYS A 87 7.29 -13.66 7.24
N ALA A 88 6.98 -13.43 5.96
CA ALA A 88 6.56 -14.47 5.03
C ALA A 88 7.63 -15.57 4.90
N GLU A 89 8.89 -15.17 4.87
CA GLU A 89 10.06 -16.04 4.79
C GLU A 89 10.52 -16.61 6.14
N ARG A 90 9.74 -16.40 7.22
CA ARG A 90 10.03 -16.93 8.56
C ARG A 90 11.47 -16.64 9.00
N ARG A 91 11.92 -15.39 8.82
CA ARG A 91 13.21 -14.92 9.33
C ARG A 91 13.05 -14.28 10.71
N GLN A 92 13.99 -14.54 11.61
CA GLN A 92 14.13 -13.84 12.90
C GLN A 92 14.89 -12.54 12.68
N ALA A 93 14.30 -11.64 11.91
CA ALA A 93 14.87 -10.34 11.64
C ALA A 93 13.79 -9.26 11.74
N THR A 94 14.22 -8.03 11.94
CA THR A 94 13.38 -6.84 11.84
C THR A 94 13.98 -5.92 10.79
N PRO A 95 13.20 -5.01 10.17
CA PRO A 95 13.78 -3.98 9.29
C PRO A 95 14.87 -3.16 9.97
N ALA A 96 14.80 -2.99 11.30
CA ALA A 96 15.83 -2.32 12.09
C ALA A 96 17.20 -3.03 12.05
N LEU A 97 17.24 -4.35 11.81
CA LEU A 97 18.50 -5.07 11.58
C LEU A 97 19.19 -4.57 10.30
N LEU A 98 18.42 -4.31 9.24
CA LEU A 98 18.92 -3.78 7.98
C LEU A 98 19.38 -2.33 8.14
N ASP A 99 18.61 -1.51 8.86
CA ASP A 99 19.02 -0.14 9.22
C ASP A 99 20.35 -0.15 10.01
N ALA A 100 20.49 -1.03 11.00
CA ALA A 100 21.69 -1.14 11.84
C ALA A 100 22.92 -1.64 11.06
N ALA A 101 22.71 -2.49 10.04
CA ALA A 101 23.75 -2.90 9.11
C ALA A 101 24.05 -1.85 8.02
N GLY A 102 23.32 -0.72 8.01
CA GLY A 102 23.52 0.36 7.04
C GLY A 102 23.04 0.02 5.63
N VAL A 103 22.09 -0.92 5.49
CA VAL A 103 21.54 -1.31 4.20
C VAL A 103 20.59 -0.24 3.67
N ASP A 104 20.82 0.21 2.44
CA ASP A 104 19.90 1.10 1.74
C ASP A 104 18.69 0.33 1.21
N PHE A 105 17.48 0.72 1.62
CA PHE A 105 16.23 0.11 1.17
C PHE A 105 16.00 0.26 -0.34
N ALA A 106 16.59 1.24 -1.01
CA ALA A 106 16.50 1.35 -2.46
C ALA A 106 17.21 0.19 -3.18
N SER A 107 18.27 -0.37 -2.59
CA SER A 107 18.97 -1.53 -3.14
C SER A 107 18.16 -2.83 -3.08
N LEU A 108 17.13 -2.87 -2.25
CA LEU A 108 16.25 -4.03 -2.04
C LEU A 108 15.07 -4.06 -3.03
N LEU A 109 15.02 -3.11 -3.97
CA LEU A 109 13.96 -3.03 -4.95
C LEU A 109 14.31 -3.81 -6.22
N ASP A 110 13.28 -4.26 -6.92
CA ASP A 110 13.36 -4.77 -8.29
C ASP A 110 13.36 -3.63 -9.32
N ASP A 111 13.47 -3.99 -10.59
CA ASP A 111 13.50 -3.02 -11.71
C ASP A 111 12.15 -2.29 -11.90
N GLN A 112 11.07 -2.80 -11.29
CA GLN A 112 9.75 -2.19 -11.30
C GLN A 112 9.51 -1.31 -10.05
N GLY A 113 10.49 -1.21 -9.15
CA GLY A 113 10.40 -0.47 -7.90
C GLY A 113 9.63 -1.18 -6.78
N GLY A 114 9.26 -2.45 -6.99
CA GLY A 114 8.71 -3.35 -5.97
C GLY A 114 9.82 -3.90 -5.06
N VAL A 115 9.45 -4.47 -3.91
CA VAL A 115 10.43 -5.10 -3.00
C VAL A 115 10.81 -6.48 -3.53
N ASP A 116 12.09 -6.70 -3.79
CA ASP A 116 12.62 -7.99 -4.23
C ASP A 116 12.89 -8.89 -3.01
N PRO A 117 12.15 -10.01 -2.85
CA PRO A 117 12.30 -10.89 -1.70
C PRO A 117 13.69 -11.55 -1.63
N ALA A 118 14.31 -11.86 -2.77
CA ALA A 118 15.63 -12.49 -2.80
C ALA A 118 16.72 -11.54 -2.27
N LYS A 119 16.66 -10.26 -2.69
CA LYS A 119 17.58 -9.22 -2.19
C LYS A 119 17.39 -8.96 -0.70
N VAL A 120 16.14 -8.90 -0.24
CA VAL A 120 15.83 -8.75 1.20
C VAL A 120 16.45 -9.90 2.01
N LEU A 121 16.29 -11.14 1.55
CA LEU A 121 16.84 -12.30 2.26
C LEU A 121 18.36 -12.29 2.30
N ALA A 122 19.02 -11.98 1.19
CA ALA A 122 20.48 -11.85 1.14
C ALA A 122 20.97 -10.77 2.11
N ALA A 123 20.34 -9.59 2.09
CA ALA A 123 20.68 -8.49 2.97
C ALA A 123 20.47 -8.83 4.45
N VAL A 124 19.40 -9.56 4.79
CA VAL A 124 19.16 -10.04 6.16
C VAL A 124 20.25 -11.02 6.60
N GLU A 125 20.65 -11.96 5.75
CA GLU A 125 21.70 -12.91 6.08
C GLU A 125 23.05 -12.22 6.29
N ASP A 126 23.39 -11.25 5.45
CA ASP A 126 24.64 -10.52 5.55
C ASP A 126 24.65 -9.57 6.75
N ALA A 127 23.55 -8.87 7.02
CA ALA A 127 23.37 -8.08 8.24
C ALA A 127 23.49 -8.94 9.50
N GLY A 128 22.92 -10.14 9.50
CA GLY A 128 23.04 -11.11 10.58
C GLY A 128 24.50 -11.54 10.82
N LYS A 129 25.26 -11.82 9.77
CA LYS A 129 26.69 -12.16 9.87
C LYS A 129 27.51 -11.00 10.40
N GLN A 130 27.27 -9.78 9.91
CA GLN A 130 28.00 -8.57 10.33
C GLN A 130 27.77 -8.24 11.80
N LEU A 131 26.53 -8.40 12.28
CA LEU A 131 26.14 -8.05 13.65
C LEU A 131 26.20 -9.23 14.62
N GLY A 132 26.54 -10.44 14.16
CA GLY A 132 26.60 -11.66 14.97
C GLY A 132 25.23 -12.15 15.45
N VAL A 133 24.15 -11.84 14.73
CA VAL A 133 22.78 -12.19 15.09
C VAL A 133 22.28 -13.35 14.22
N GLY A 134 21.69 -14.37 14.84
CA GLY A 134 21.02 -15.46 14.14
C GLY A 134 19.71 -14.98 13.50
N THR A 135 19.58 -15.12 12.18
CA THR A 135 18.41 -14.61 11.42
C THR A 135 17.42 -15.68 10.98
N ARG A 136 17.71 -16.95 11.26
CA ARG A 136 16.83 -18.08 10.92
C ARG A 136 16.09 -18.53 12.17
N LEU A 137 14.78 -18.74 12.06
CA LEU A 137 14.04 -19.42 13.13
C LEU A 137 14.62 -20.83 13.30
N PRO A 138 14.86 -21.28 14.54
CA PRO A 138 15.14 -22.69 14.77
C PRO A 138 13.95 -23.50 14.27
N TYR A 139 14.23 -24.56 13.52
CA TYR A 139 13.20 -25.53 13.15
C TYR A 139 12.69 -26.17 14.44
N ALA A 140 11.46 -25.86 14.83
CA ALA A 140 10.81 -26.58 15.91
C ALA A 140 10.68 -28.04 15.45
N PRO A 141 11.24 -29.03 16.18
CA PRO A 141 11.01 -30.42 15.85
C PRO A 141 9.49 -30.64 15.83
N SER A 142 9.00 -31.32 14.79
CA SER A 142 7.57 -31.63 14.71
C SER A 142 7.20 -32.38 15.99
N ALA A 143 6.10 -31.98 16.64
CA ALA A 143 5.57 -32.70 17.80
C ALA A 143 5.14 -34.15 17.45
N ALA A 144 5.26 -34.54 16.18
CA ALA A 144 5.15 -35.91 15.69
C ALA A 144 6.38 -36.73 16.14
N GLY A 145 6.44 -37.02 17.44
CA GLY A 145 7.50 -37.83 18.04
C GLY A 145 7.68 -37.60 19.54
N GLN A 146 7.20 -36.48 20.07
CA GLN A 146 7.12 -36.27 21.52
C GLN A 146 5.82 -36.88 22.05
N GLY A 147 5.82 -38.21 22.13
CA GLY A 147 4.90 -38.90 23.02
C GLY A 147 5.08 -38.38 24.45
N ASN A 148 3.96 -38.01 25.05
CA ASN A 148 3.79 -37.82 26.50
C ASN A 148 4.45 -36.58 27.14
N VAL A 149 3.76 -35.45 27.09
CA VAL A 149 3.79 -34.44 28.16
C VAL A 149 2.37 -34.15 28.61
N GLY A 150 1.79 -35.10 29.36
CA GLY A 150 0.43 -34.98 29.87
C GLY A 150 -0.13 -36.21 30.59
N ARG A 151 0.69 -37.02 31.23
CA ARG A 151 0.22 -37.89 32.31
C ARG A 151 1.11 -37.73 33.53
N PRO A 152 0.51 -37.36 34.68
CA PRO A 152 0.58 -38.28 35.81
C PRO A 152 -0.77 -38.47 36.51
N ILE A 153 -1.18 -39.73 36.69
CA ILE A 153 -1.29 -40.44 37.99
C ILE A 153 -2.60 -40.12 38.73
N GLY A 154 -3.65 -40.85 38.38
CA GLY A 154 -4.94 -40.86 39.07
C GLY A 154 -5.90 -41.79 38.32
N GLY A 155 -6.38 -42.83 38.99
CA GLY A 155 -7.16 -43.90 38.37
C GLY A 155 -8.50 -43.44 37.77
N GLY A 156 -8.85 -44.03 36.64
CA GLY A 156 -10.22 -44.49 36.40
C GLY A 156 -11.31 -43.52 35.95
N GLU A 157 -11.18 -42.20 36.08
CA GLU A 157 -12.31 -41.30 35.75
C GLU A 157 -11.97 -40.27 34.68
N ARG A 158 -12.84 -40.19 33.66
CA ARG A 158 -12.75 -39.19 32.59
C ARG A 158 -12.83 -37.79 33.21
N PRO A 159 -12.08 -36.79 32.71
CA PRO A 159 -12.19 -35.43 33.22
C PRO A 159 -13.65 -34.95 33.08
N PRO A 160 -14.20 -34.25 34.09
CA PRO A 160 -15.56 -33.76 34.03
C PRO A 160 -15.72 -32.86 32.80
N THR A 161 -16.73 -33.17 32.00
CA THR A 161 -17.08 -32.39 30.82
C THR A 161 -17.97 -31.22 31.23
N PHE A 162 -18.10 -30.23 30.35
CA PHE A 162 -19.02 -29.12 30.56
C PHE A 162 -20.47 -29.58 30.82
N ALA A 163 -20.87 -30.74 30.29
CA ALA A 163 -22.16 -31.35 30.54
C ALA A 163 -22.33 -31.86 31.99
N ASP A 164 -21.24 -32.18 32.70
CA ASP A 164 -21.29 -32.63 34.09
C ASP A 164 -21.57 -31.49 35.08
N ALA A 165 -21.40 -30.23 34.66
CA ALA A 165 -21.71 -29.05 35.47
C ALA A 165 -23.22 -28.88 35.73
N PHE A 166 -24.08 -29.48 34.91
CA PHE A 166 -25.54 -29.36 34.98
C PHE A 166 -26.24 -30.59 35.57
N LYS A 167 -25.49 -31.60 36.01
CA LYS A 167 -26.10 -32.76 36.67
C LYS A 167 -26.51 -32.39 38.11
N PRO A 168 -27.77 -32.66 38.52
CA PRO A 168 -28.22 -32.32 39.86
C PRO A 168 -27.44 -33.14 40.89
N ARG A 169 -26.88 -32.45 41.88
CA ARG A 169 -26.18 -33.08 43.01
C ARG A 169 -27.23 -33.78 43.87
N ARG A 170 -27.11 -35.10 44.02
CA ARG A 170 -27.90 -35.87 44.99
C ARG A 170 -27.41 -35.61 46.41
#